data_AF-A0AAV2DD13-F1
#
_entry.id   AF-A0AAV2DD13-F1
#
_cell.length_a   1.000
_cell.length_b   1.000
_cell.length_c   1.000
_cell.angle_alpha   90.00
_cell.angle_beta   90.00
_cell.angle_gamma   90.00
#
_symmetry.space_group_name_H-M   'P 1'
#
loop_
_entity.id
_entity.type
_entity.pdbx_description
1 polymer ?
#
loop_
_entity_poly.entity_id
_entity_poly.type
_entity_poly.pdbx_seq_one_letter_code
_entity_poly.pdbx_strand_id
1 'polypeptide(L)'
;MKAQKEIVDFVQADDESLSEAWERYKELLLKCPSHNLEEWNVITIFFDGIRREFRQALNTASGGGFTSMEPGAAYDLIENMCFDANEWGGEKRSRRRGGMHEVKKFTGLEARIEAKLDAKFDALERRVANLSLVSADQNISCELCASAHH
;
A
#
# COMPACT_ATOMS: atom_id res chain seq x y z
N MET A 1 15.38 -9.58 6.56
CA MET A 1 15.38 -9.10 7.97
C MET A 1 15.98 -7.70 8.11
N LYS A 2 17.13 -7.37 7.51
CA LYS A 2 17.73 -6.03 7.62
C LYS A 2 16.81 -4.88 7.13
N ALA A 3 16.24 -5.02 5.92
CA ALA A 3 15.33 -4.02 5.36
C ALA A 3 14.02 -3.84 6.16
N GLN A 4 13.47 -4.91 6.73
CA GLN A 4 12.27 -4.82 7.58
C GLN A 4 12.54 -4.04 8.87
N LYS A 5 13.73 -4.21 9.44
CA LYS A 5 14.18 -3.43 10.60
C LYS A 5 14.35 -1.96 10.25
N GLU A 6 14.96 -1.65 9.10
CA GLU A 6 15.11 -0.27 8.62
C GLU A 6 13.77 0.42 8.30
N ILE A 7 12.74 -0.34 7.95
CA ILE A 7 11.37 0.18 7.82
C ILE A 7 10.82 0.54 9.21
N VAL A 8 10.82 -0.39 10.17
CA VAL A 8 10.23 -0.17 11.50
C VAL A 8 10.99 0.88 12.31
N ASP A 9 12.31 0.92 12.19
CA ASP A 9 13.19 1.90 12.85
C ASP A 9 13.41 3.15 11.97
N PHE A 10 12.50 3.43 11.02
CA PHE A 10 12.64 4.57 10.12
C PHE A 10 12.66 5.88 10.91
N VAL A 11 13.66 6.71 10.61
CA VAL A 11 13.79 8.07 11.14
C VAL A 11 14.22 8.98 10.00
N GLN A 12 13.58 10.14 9.89
CA GLN A 12 13.98 11.22 8.99
C GLN A 12 15.27 11.89 9.48
N ALA A 13 16.21 12.15 8.57
CA ALA A 13 17.44 12.86 8.90
C ALA A 13 17.21 14.37 9.12
N ASP A 14 18.11 15.03 9.87
CA ASP A 14 17.96 16.44 10.24
C ASP A 14 18.06 17.41 9.05
N ASP A 15 18.71 17.01 7.96
CA ASP A 15 18.88 17.77 6.73
C ASP A 15 17.94 17.33 5.60
N GLU A 16 17.14 16.29 5.84
CA GLU A 16 16.28 15.67 4.84
C GLU A 16 14.89 16.34 4.80
N SER A 17 14.43 16.69 3.60
CA SER A 17 13.07 17.19 3.39
C SER A 17 12.03 16.08 3.57
N LEU A 18 10.75 16.45 3.73
CA LEU A 18 9.67 15.47 3.83
C LEU A 18 9.56 14.60 2.56
N SER A 19 9.77 15.20 1.38
CA SER A 19 9.71 14.48 0.10
C SER A 19 10.83 13.45 -0.03
N GLU A 20 12.06 13.84 0.30
CA GLU A 20 13.22 12.91 0.28
C GLU A 20 13.02 11.76 1.26
N ALA A 21 12.56 12.06 2.47
CA ALA A 21 12.24 11.05 3.48
C ALA A 21 11.15 10.07 2.98
N TRP A 22 10.11 10.59 2.33
CA TRP A 22 9.03 9.78 1.81
C TRP A 22 9.47 8.88 0.65
N GLU A 23 10.29 9.40 -0.27
CA GLU A 23 10.86 8.61 -1.36
C GLU A 23 11.79 7.51 -0.83
N ARG A 24 12.68 7.84 0.10
CA ARG A 24 13.56 6.86 0.75
C ARG A 24 12.77 5.76 1.46
N TYR A 25 11.69 6.13 2.15
CA TYR A 25 10.82 5.16 2.80
C TYR A 25 10.14 4.22 1.80
N LYS A 26 9.61 4.77 0.68
CA LYS A 26 9.05 3.96 -0.42
C LYS A 26 10.07 2.99 -1.02
N GLU A 27 11.33 3.42 -1.18
CA GLU A 27 12.39 2.51 -1.63
C GLU A 27 12.66 1.36 -0.65
N LEU A 28 12.63 1.61 0.65
CA LEU A 28 12.80 0.57 1.68
C LEU A 28 11.68 -0.48 1.59
N LEU A 29 10.44 -0.04 1.40
CA LEU A 29 9.29 -0.92 1.18
C LEU A 29 9.46 -1.77 -0.08
N LEU A 30 9.93 -1.18 -1.19
CA LEU A 30 10.20 -1.90 -2.45
C LEU A 30 11.32 -2.94 -2.31
N LYS A 31 12.35 -2.65 -1.51
CA LYS A 31 13.45 -3.59 -1.20
C LYS A 31 12.98 -4.77 -0.33
N CYS A 32 11.83 -4.67 0.33
CA CYS A 32 11.27 -5.71 1.19
C CYS A 32 9.82 -6.08 0.78
N PRO A 33 9.58 -6.67 -0.40
CA PRO A 33 8.22 -6.93 -0.91
C PRO A 33 7.40 -7.89 -0.05
N SER A 34 8.04 -8.66 0.84
CA SER A 34 7.41 -9.54 1.84
C SER A 34 7.43 -8.94 3.26
N HIS A 35 7.34 -7.61 3.39
CA HIS A 35 7.38 -6.92 4.69
C HIS A 35 6.24 -7.34 5.64
N ASN A 36 5.15 -7.94 5.12
CA ASN A 36 3.97 -8.41 5.88
C ASN A 36 3.36 -7.32 6.80
N LEU A 37 3.58 -6.05 6.46
CA LEU A 37 3.02 -4.91 7.20
C LEU A 37 1.66 -4.55 6.58
N GLU A 38 0.69 -4.34 7.45
CA GLU A 38 -0.60 -3.72 7.09
C GLU A 38 -0.38 -2.27 6.62
N GLU A 39 -1.24 -1.80 5.71
CA GLU A 39 -1.14 -0.46 5.12
C GLU A 39 -1.10 0.64 6.19
N TRP A 40 -1.92 0.51 7.23
CA TRP A 40 -1.91 1.47 8.34
C TRP A 40 -0.59 1.48 9.13
N ASN A 41 0.04 0.31 9.30
CA ASN A 41 1.33 0.23 9.98
C ASN A 41 2.42 0.92 9.16
N VAL A 42 2.38 0.81 7.83
CA VAL A 42 3.31 1.51 6.94
C VAL A 42 3.20 3.03 7.11
N ILE A 43 1.97 3.55 7.17
CA ILE A 43 1.70 4.99 7.39
C ILE A 43 2.12 5.45 8.78
N THR A 44 1.77 4.68 9.81
CA THR A 44 2.07 5.04 11.21
C THR A 44 3.57 5.07 11.46
N ILE A 45 4.30 4.07 10.98
CA ILE A 45 5.77 4.02 11.09
C ILE A 45 6.40 5.26 10.44
N PHE A 46 5.94 5.64 9.23
CA PHE A 46 6.46 6.85 8.59
C PHE A 46 6.14 8.11 9.40
N PHE A 47 4.89 8.26 9.84
CA PHE A 47 4.45 9.41 10.65
C PHE A 47 5.23 9.55 11.96
N ASP A 48 5.52 8.44 12.63
CA ASP A 48 6.31 8.43 13.86
C ASP A 48 7.80 8.68 13.61
N GLY A 49 8.31 8.28 12.44
CA GLY A 49 9.70 8.46 12.03
C GLY A 49 10.06 9.85 11.50
N ILE A 50 9.09 10.64 11.02
CA ILE A 50 9.34 12.00 10.51
C ILE A 50 9.47 13.04 11.63
N ARG A 51 10.02 14.21 11.29
CA ARG A 51 10.21 15.30 12.25
C ARG A 51 8.88 15.87 12.76
N ARG A 52 8.94 16.46 13.96
CA ARG A 52 7.75 17.01 14.65
C ARG A 52 7.04 18.07 13.81
N GLU A 53 7.77 18.94 13.10
CA GLU A 53 7.13 19.96 12.26
C GLU A 53 6.24 19.35 11.16
N PHE A 54 6.69 18.28 10.51
CA PHE A 54 5.94 17.63 9.44
C PHE A 54 4.74 16.85 9.99
N ARG A 55 4.88 16.21 11.16
CA ARG A 55 3.73 15.63 11.88
C ARG A 55 2.66 16.66 12.21
N GLN A 56 3.06 17.84 12.66
CA GLN A 56 2.12 18.92 12.99
C GLN A 56 1.43 19.46 11.74
N ALA A 57 2.17 19.60 10.65
CA ALA A 57 1.61 20.03 9.39
C ALA A 57 0.63 19.00 8.79
N LEU A 58 0.95 17.70 8.83
CA LEU A 58 0.05 16.62 8.44
C LEU A 58 -1.23 16.60 9.30
N ASN A 59 -1.10 16.74 10.62
CA ASN A 59 -2.26 16.88 11.51
C ASN A 59 -3.09 18.12 11.20
N THR A 60 -2.45 19.24 10.86
CA THR A 60 -3.20 20.46 10.51
C THR A 60 -3.93 20.29 9.19
N ALA A 61 -3.29 19.68 8.19
CA ALA A 61 -3.86 19.42 6.87
C ALA A 61 -5.01 18.40 6.92
N SER A 62 -5.00 17.48 7.90
CA SER A 62 -6.11 16.54 8.15
C SER A 62 -7.22 17.10 9.05
N GLY A 63 -7.16 18.37 9.46
CA GLY A 63 -8.14 18.95 10.38
C GLY A 63 -8.01 18.47 11.83
N GLY A 64 -6.84 17.94 12.21
CA GLY A 64 -6.47 17.52 13.57
C GLY A 64 -6.58 16.02 13.82
N GLY A 65 -6.93 15.22 12.81
CA GLY A 65 -7.28 13.81 12.95
C GLY A 65 -6.49 12.86 12.07
N PHE A 66 -5.18 13.10 11.84
CA PHE A 66 -4.39 12.28 10.92
C PHE A 66 -4.43 10.79 11.29
N THR A 67 -4.30 10.48 12.59
CA THR A 67 -4.33 9.12 13.13
C THR A 67 -5.70 8.44 13.07
N SER A 68 -6.74 9.16 12.64
CA SER A 68 -8.11 8.65 12.49
C SER A 68 -8.56 8.58 11.04
N MET A 69 -7.67 8.90 10.09
CA MET A 69 -7.94 8.81 8.66
C MET A 69 -7.87 7.36 8.17
N GLU A 70 -8.53 7.09 7.04
CA GLU A 70 -8.31 5.84 6.30
C GLU A 70 -6.87 5.80 5.74
N PRO A 71 -6.19 4.63 5.72
CA PRO A 71 -4.83 4.51 5.22
C PRO A 71 -4.61 5.12 3.83
N GLY A 72 -5.54 4.95 2.89
CA GLY A 72 -5.46 5.54 1.55
C GLY A 72 -5.49 7.08 1.58
N ALA A 73 -6.42 7.66 2.35
CA ALA A 73 -6.51 9.11 2.49
C ALA A 73 -5.27 9.71 3.19
N ALA A 74 -4.69 8.99 4.16
CA ALA A 74 -3.46 9.40 4.83
C ALA A 74 -2.25 9.33 3.88
N TYR A 75 -2.18 8.29 3.03
CA TYR A 75 -1.18 8.17 1.99
C TYR A 75 -1.25 9.34 1.00
N ASP A 76 -2.45 9.62 0.48
CA ASP A 76 -2.68 10.72 -0.47
C ASP A 76 -2.31 12.08 0.14
N LEU A 77 -2.62 12.28 1.42
CA LEU A 77 -2.25 13.50 2.12
C LEU A 77 -0.73 13.66 2.23
N ILE A 78 -0.01 12.59 2.53
CA ILE A 78 1.46 12.60 2.56
C ILE A 78 2.03 12.91 1.17
N GLU A 79 1.54 12.25 0.12
CA GLU A 79 1.97 12.51 -1.27
C GLU A 79 1.73 13.96 -1.68
N ASN A 80 0.52 14.49 -1.40
CA ASN A 80 0.18 15.88 -1.70
C ASN A 80 1.10 16.85 -0.95
N MET A 81 1.38 16.57 0.33
CA MET A 81 2.27 17.41 1.11
C MET A 81 3.73 17.34 0.64
N CYS A 82 4.18 16.19 0.15
CA CYS A 82 5.51 16.04 -0.47
C CYS A 82 5.60 16.83 -1.79
N PHE A 83 4.53 16.81 -2.59
CA PHE A 83 4.43 17.60 -3.82
C PHE A 83 4.43 19.11 -3.53
N ASP A 84 3.60 19.55 -2.60
CA ASP A 84 3.51 20.96 -2.18
C ASP A 84 4.83 21.44 -1.56
N ALA A 85 5.51 20.61 -0.76
CA ALA A 85 6.80 20.98 -0.16
C ALA A 85 7.89 21.29 -1.21
N ASN A 86 7.81 20.68 -2.40
CA ASN A 86 8.76 20.89 -3.49
C ASN A 86 8.46 22.18 -4.28
N GLU A 87 7.21 22.66 -4.30
CA GLU A 87 6.83 23.95 -4.91
C GLU A 87 7.10 25.16 -3.98
N TRP A 88 7.18 24.94 -2.66
CA TRP A 88 7.34 25.99 -1.65
C TRP A 88 8.79 26.24 -1.19
N GLY A 89 9.79 25.80 -1.97
CA GLY A 89 11.21 26.16 -1.78
C GLY A 89 11.55 27.64 -2.02
N GLY A 90 10.55 28.46 -2.40
CA GLY A 90 10.67 29.90 -2.58
C GLY A 90 9.87 30.69 -1.55
N GLU A 91 10.52 31.04 -0.45
CA GLU A 91 10.35 32.29 0.30
C GLU A 91 8.92 32.74 0.70
N LYS A 92 8.62 32.59 2.01
CA LYS A 92 7.76 33.47 2.84
C LYS A 92 6.69 34.30 2.10
N ARG A 93 5.41 33.91 2.19
CA ARG A 93 4.28 34.76 2.69
C ARG A 93 2.89 34.13 2.46
N SER A 94 2.14 34.02 3.56
CA SER A 94 0.72 34.41 3.72
C SER A 94 -0.29 34.12 2.60
N ARG A 95 -1.26 33.27 2.95
CA ARG A 95 -2.69 33.25 2.52
C ARG A 95 -2.98 32.88 1.05
N ARG A 96 -3.80 31.83 0.86
CA ARG A 96 -5.26 31.80 0.56
C ARG A 96 -5.55 30.40 -0.02
N ARG A 97 -6.41 29.59 0.60
CA ARG A 97 -7.86 29.50 0.33
C ARG A 97 -8.16 29.14 -1.13
N GLY A 98 -8.52 27.88 -1.36
CA GLY A 98 -9.37 27.41 -2.45
C GLY A 98 -8.79 27.55 -3.86
N GLY A 99 -8.20 26.47 -4.35
CA GLY A 99 -7.94 26.25 -5.78
C GLY A 99 -8.19 24.79 -6.07
N MET A 100 -9.20 24.51 -6.87
CA MET A 100 -9.50 23.20 -7.46
C MET A 100 -8.24 22.71 -8.20
N HIS A 101 -7.58 21.68 -7.69
CA HIS A 101 -6.47 21.07 -8.42
C HIS A 101 -7.02 20.00 -9.35
N GLU A 102 -6.84 20.26 -10.64
CA GLU A 102 -6.99 19.30 -11.71
C GLU A 102 -6.15 18.06 -11.38
N VAL A 103 -6.83 16.95 -11.09
CA VAL A 103 -6.20 15.64 -10.90
C VAL A 103 -5.55 15.26 -12.23
N LYS A 104 -4.23 15.47 -12.35
CA LYS A 104 -3.46 14.86 -13.41
C LYS A 104 -3.50 13.35 -13.17
N LYS A 105 -4.34 12.68 -13.94
CA LYS A 105 -4.64 11.24 -13.83
C LYS A 105 -3.36 10.42 -13.76
N PHE A 106 -3.25 9.61 -12.71
CA PHE A 106 -2.13 8.71 -12.45
C PHE A 106 -2.32 7.43 -13.28
N THR A 107 -2.16 7.53 -14.60
CA THR A 107 -2.44 6.43 -15.53
C THR A 107 -1.59 5.17 -15.27
N GLY A 108 -0.43 5.29 -14.63
CA GLY A 108 0.49 4.18 -14.41
C GLY A 108 0.22 3.32 -13.17
N LEU A 109 -0.35 3.88 -12.10
CA LEU A 109 -0.72 3.14 -10.89
C LEU A 109 -2.12 2.57 -11.03
N GLU A 110 -3.03 3.31 -11.67
CA GLU A 110 -4.35 2.81 -12.08
C GLU A 110 -4.19 1.54 -12.94
N ALA A 111 -3.37 1.57 -13.99
CA ALA A 111 -3.11 0.39 -14.83
C ALA A 111 -2.47 -0.78 -14.05
N ARG A 112 -1.64 -0.50 -13.03
CA ARG A 112 -1.03 -1.55 -12.19
C ARG A 112 -2.01 -2.13 -11.18
N ILE A 113 -2.96 -1.34 -10.70
CA ILE A 113 -4.06 -1.80 -9.84
C ILE A 113 -5.01 -2.65 -10.69
N GLU A 114 -5.41 -2.18 -11.87
CA GLU A 114 -6.25 -2.93 -12.82
C GLU A 114 -5.61 -4.27 -13.19
N ALA A 115 -4.34 -4.27 -13.62
CA ALA A 115 -3.64 -5.53 -13.96
C ALA A 115 -3.52 -6.50 -12.78
N LYS A 116 -3.39 -6.00 -11.55
CA LYS A 116 -3.39 -6.85 -10.34
C LYS A 116 -4.78 -7.40 -10.03
N LEU A 117 -5.84 -6.63 -10.26
CA LEU A 117 -7.22 -7.07 -10.10
C LEU A 117 -7.56 -8.16 -11.13
N ASP A 118 -7.21 -7.96 -12.40
CA ASP A 118 -7.42 -8.95 -13.46
C ASP A 118 -6.69 -10.25 -13.15
N ALA A 119 -5.42 -10.19 -12.75
CA ALA A 119 -4.64 -11.38 -12.38
C ALA A 119 -5.24 -12.13 -11.17
N LYS A 120 -5.83 -11.41 -10.20
CA LYS A 120 -6.52 -12.01 -9.05
C LYS A 120 -7.85 -12.64 -9.47
N PHE A 121 -8.56 -12.03 -10.42
CA PHE A 121 -9.81 -12.55 -10.97
C PHE A 121 -9.57 -13.84 -11.76
N ASP A 122 -8.60 -13.84 -12.69
CA ASP A 122 -8.12 -15.03 -13.40
C ASP A 122 -7.75 -16.18 -12.46
N ALA A 123 -7.03 -15.87 -11.38
CA ALA A 123 -6.64 -16.87 -10.39
C ALA A 123 -7.85 -17.42 -9.61
N LEU A 124 -8.85 -16.58 -9.33
CA LEU A 124 -10.09 -16.99 -8.68
C LEU A 124 -10.94 -17.86 -9.62
N GLU A 125 -11.09 -17.45 -10.88
CA GLU A 125 -11.80 -18.23 -11.90
C GLU A 125 -11.17 -19.61 -12.09
N ARG A 126 -9.84 -19.72 -12.18
CA ARG A 126 -9.15 -21.01 -12.25
C ARG A 126 -9.40 -21.88 -11.01
N ARG A 127 -9.47 -21.28 -9.82
CA ARG A 127 -9.78 -22.03 -8.58
C ARG A 127 -11.23 -22.51 -8.56
N VAL A 128 -12.17 -21.69 -9.04
CA VAL A 128 -13.59 -22.05 -9.16
C VAL A 128 -13.79 -23.14 -10.21
N ALA A 129 -13.12 -23.05 -11.36
CA ALA A 129 -13.12 -24.09 -12.39
C ALA A 129 -12.49 -25.41 -11.90
N ASN A 130 -11.42 -25.33 -11.11
CA ASN A 130 -10.84 -26.53 -10.49
C ASN A 130 -11.77 -27.16 -9.45
N LEU A 131 -12.64 -26.39 -8.78
CA LEU A 131 -13.66 -26.93 -7.88
C LEU A 131 -14.77 -27.68 -8.63
N SER A 132 -15.16 -27.22 -9.83
CA SER A 132 -16.21 -27.88 -10.64
C SER A 132 -15.74 -29.19 -11.29
N LEU A 133 -14.42 -29.39 -11.45
CA LEU A 133 -13.84 -30.64 -11.98
C LEU A 133 -13.69 -31.75 -10.95
N VAL A 134 -13.73 -31.47 -9.63
CA VAL A 134 -13.64 -32.51 -8.59
C VAL A 134 -14.97 -33.25 -8.37
N SER A 135 -16.08 -32.79 -8.98
CA SER A 135 -17.40 -33.41 -8.82
C SER A 135 -17.86 -34.28 -9.99
N ALA A 136 -17.03 -34.47 -11.03
CA ALA A 136 -17.43 -35.22 -12.21
C ALA A 136 -16.27 -36.07 -12.78
N ASP A 137 -15.75 -37.01 -12.00
CA ASP A 137 -15.44 -38.37 -12.44
C ASP A 137 -14.77 -39.14 -11.27
N GLN A 138 -15.53 -39.96 -10.55
CA GLN A 138 -15.02 -41.20 -9.95
C GLN A 138 -16.12 -42.26 -9.98
N ASN A 139 -16.40 -42.75 -11.19
CA ASN A 139 -16.96 -44.08 -11.38
C ASN A 139 -15.81 -45.11 -11.22
N ILE A 140 -15.43 -45.40 -9.98
CA ILE A 140 -14.56 -46.54 -9.69
C ILE A 140 -15.45 -47.77 -9.55
N SER A 141 -15.62 -48.51 -10.65
CA SER A 141 -16.18 -49.86 -10.63
C SER A 141 -15.28 -50.76 -9.77
N CYS A 142 -15.83 -51.36 -8.73
CA CYS A 142 -15.13 -52.29 -7.85
C CYS A 142 -15.17 -53.71 -8.45
N GLU A 143 -14.09 -54.14 -9.12
CA GLU A 143 -13.92 -55.51 -9.63
C GLU A 143 -13.20 -56.43 -8.64
N LEU A 144 -13.56 -56.39 -7.35
CA LEU A 144 -13.07 -57.36 -6.36
C LEU A 144 -14.23 -57.95 -5.55
N CYS A 145 -15.02 -58.78 -6.22
CA CYS A 145 -15.78 -59.86 -5.60
C CYS A 145 -15.74 -61.11 -6.50
N ALA A 146 -14.56 -61.72 -6.59
CA ALA A 146 -14.40 -63.07 -7.12
C ALA A 146 -13.15 -63.72 -6.53
N SER A 147 -13.27 -64.29 -5.33
CA SER A 147 -12.67 -65.60 -4.98
C SER A 147 -13.04 -66.04 -3.55
N ALA A 148 -13.97 -66.99 -3.53
CA ALA A 148 -13.99 -68.22 -2.71
C ALA A 148 -13.58 -68.18 -1.23
N HIS A 149 -14.54 -68.48 -0.35
CA HIS A 149 -14.28 -69.30 0.83
C HIS A 149 -15.45 -70.27 1.07
N HIS A 150 -15.15 -71.55 0.76
CA HIS A 150 -15.68 -72.82 1.26
C HIS A 150 -17.19 -73.07 1.33
#